data_AF-A0A085EZI7-F1
#
_entry.id   AF-A0A085EZI7-F1
#
_cell.length_a   1.000
_cell.length_b   1.000
_cell.length_c   1.000
_cell.angle_alpha   90.00
_cell.angle_beta   90.00
_cell.angle_gamma   90.00
#
_symmetry.space_group_name_H-M   'P 1'
#
loop_
_entity.id
_entity.type
_entity.pdbx_description
1 polymer ?
#
loop_
_entity_poly.entity_id
_entity_poly.type
_entity_poly.pdbx_seq_one_letter_code
_entity_poly.pdbx_strand_id
1 'polypeptide(L)'
;MQARLALWAILMLALNAPAHAEPDWAAVGKALGKSGAQVSNELYRVGLPRSDLKVTLDGVQLKPALALGSWLAFRAMGDRDAMVMGDLVLTEREVNPVMSKLIEGGIGVTALHNHLLRSEPVTMYMHVTAHGDPVKLATALHAALQVSGTPLLDSPPAISSAIDLDTAAIDQELGHRGKVNGGVYQVSIPRAETIKDGGMDVPEAMGSAIAINFQPTGNGKVAITGDFVLIASEVNPVLRALRENGIEVTAVHNHMLDDAPRLFFMHFWANDDVQKLAKGLRAVLNQVKVAKT
;
A
#
# COMPACT_ATOMS: atom_id res chain seq x y z
N MET A 1 0.26 79.21 12.75
CA MET A 1 1.13 78.03 12.94
C MET A 1 0.42 76.82 12.35
N GLN A 2 0.85 76.36 11.18
CA GLN A 2 0.31 75.16 10.51
C GLN A 2 1.11 73.94 10.97
N ALA A 3 0.47 72.99 11.65
CA ALA A 3 1.07 71.72 12.01
C ALA A 3 0.84 70.71 10.87
N ARG A 4 1.94 70.24 10.26
CA ARG A 4 1.93 69.22 9.20
C ARG A 4 1.86 67.83 9.84
N LEU A 5 0.82 67.06 9.52
CA LEU A 5 0.73 65.62 9.80
C LEU A 5 1.58 64.86 8.76
N ALA A 6 2.58 64.12 9.23
CA ALA A 6 3.35 63.18 8.42
C ALA A 6 2.73 61.78 8.57
N LEU A 7 2.15 61.26 7.49
CA LEU A 7 1.62 59.90 7.42
C LEU A 7 2.76 58.95 7.02
N TRP A 8 3.17 58.06 7.92
CA TRP A 8 4.11 56.98 7.61
C TRP A 8 3.34 55.79 7.04
N ALA A 9 3.56 55.48 5.75
CA ALA A 9 3.07 54.26 5.13
C ALA A 9 4.02 53.09 5.48
N ILE A 10 3.53 52.12 6.25
CA ILE A 10 4.22 50.86 6.50
C ILE A 10 3.97 49.96 5.30
N LEU A 11 5.00 49.72 4.50
CA LEU A 11 4.97 48.75 3.40
C LEU A 11 5.14 47.34 4.01
N MET A 12 4.07 46.56 4.10
CA MET A 12 4.18 45.13 4.41
C MET A 12 4.72 44.42 3.16
N LEU A 13 5.98 43.96 3.21
CA LEU A 13 6.47 42.96 2.28
C LEU A 13 5.82 41.61 2.64
N ALA A 14 4.85 41.18 1.84
CA ALA A 14 4.40 39.80 1.84
C ALA A 14 5.56 38.93 1.30
N LEU A 15 6.20 38.17 2.18
CA LEU A 15 7.09 37.07 1.80
C LEU A 15 6.23 35.97 1.17
N ASN A 16 6.08 36.00 -0.16
CA ASN A 16 5.62 34.84 -0.90
C ASN A 16 6.71 33.77 -0.77
N ALA A 17 6.46 32.72 0.02
CA ALA A 17 7.22 31.50 -0.10
C ALA A 17 7.14 31.04 -1.58
N PRO A 18 8.25 30.62 -2.21
CA PRO A 18 8.18 30.09 -3.56
C PRO A 18 7.23 28.88 -3.55
N ALA A 19 6.19 28.93 -4.38
CA ALA A 19 5.40 27.75 -4.69
C ALA A 19 6.35 26.75 -5.37
N HIS A 20 6.77 25.73 -4.64
CA HIS A 20 7.59 24.66 -5.22
C HIS A 20 6.74 23.97 -6.29
N ALA A 21 7.24 23.93 -7.52
CA ALA A 21 6.54 23.27 -8.61
C ALA A 21 6.45 21.77 -8.29
N GLU A 22 5.23 21.26 -8.23
CA GLU A 22 4.96 19.83 -8.03
C GLU A 22 5.62 18.99 -9.14
N PRO A 23 6.04 17.76 -8.85
CA PRO A 23 6.52 16.84 -9.88
C PRO A 23 5.52 16.66 -11.02
N ASP A 24 6.01 16.55 -12.25
CA ASP A 24 5.18 16.17 -13.40
C ASP A 24 4.84 14.67 -13.31
N TRP A 25 3.71 14.37 -12.65
CA TRP A 25 3.25 12.99 -12.48
C TRP A 25 2.94 12.28 -13.80
N ALA A 26 2.63 13.01 -14.87
CA ALA A 26 2.47 12.41 -16.19
C ALA A 26 3.82 11.95 -16.77
N ALA A 27 4.89 12.75 -16.59
CA ALA A 27 6.24 12.35 -16.95
C ALA A 27 6.72 11.14 -16.12
N VAL A 28 6.38 11.08 -14.83
CA VAL A 28 6.67 9.92 -13.96
C VAL A 28 5.99 8.66 -14.48
N GLY A 29 4.67 8.70 -14.76
CA GLY A 29 3.94 7.56 -15.32
C GLY A 29 4.50 7.12 -16.67
N LYS A 30 4.87 8.06 -17.53
CA LYS A 30 5.51 7.77 -18.82
C LYS A 30 6.87 7.08 -18.65
N ALA A 31 7.71 7.57 -17.73
CA ALA A 31 9.02 6.99 -17.46
C ALA A 31 8.92 5.60 -16.82
N LEU A 32 7.91 5.39 -15.96
CA LEU A 32 7.62 4.07 -15.39
C LEU A 32 7.03 3.10 -16.44
N GLY A 33 6.50 3.61 -17.55
CA GLY A 33 5.82 2.85 -18.58
C GLY A 33 4.40 2.43 -18.21
N LYS A 34 3.82 2.99 -17.13
CA LYS A 34 2.45 2.77 -16.69
C LYS A 34 1.91 4.00 -15.96
N SER A 35 0.70 4.42 -16.31
CA SER A 35 0.03 5.53 -15.63
C SER A 35 -0.57 5.09 -14.29
N GLY A 36 -0.50 5.99 -13.31
CA GLY A 36 -1.16 5.89 -12.01
C GLY A 36 -2.21 6.97 -11.79
N ALA A 37 -2.67 7.08 -10.55
CA ALA A 37 -3.62 8.08 -10.10
C ALA A 37 -2.95 9.06 -9.13
N GLN A 38 -3.25 10.35 -9.30
CA GLN A 38 -2.93 11.36 -8.30
C GLN A 38 -3.92 11.23 -7.14
N VAL A 39 -3.43 10.81 -5.98
CA VAL A 39 -4.23 10.60 -4.76
C VAL A 39 -4.42 11.91 -4.01
N SER A 40 -3.42 12.79 -4.06
CA SER A 40 -3.46 14.18 -3.61
C SER A 40 -2.41 14.98 -4.39
N ASN A 41 -2.34 16.29 -4.20
CA ASN A 41 -1.32 17.14 -4.83
C ASN A 41 0.10 16.56 -4.71
N GLU A 42 0.47 16.09 -3.52
CA GLU A 42 1.80 15.57 -3.23
C GLU A 42 1.99 14.09 -3.57
N LEU A 43 0.91 13.32 -3.84
CA LEU A 43 0.98 11.85 -3.88
C LEU A 43 0.45 11.27 -5.19
N TYR A 44 1.30 10.49 -5.87
CA TYR A 44 0.99 9.76 -7.09
C TYR A 44 1.19 8.26 -6.89
N ARG A 45 0.17 7.44 -7.15
CA ARG A 45 0.20 6.00 -6.91
C ARG A 45 -0.08 5.22 -8.19
N VAL A 46 0.79 4.27 -8.50
CA VAL A 46 0.69 3.39 -9.67
C VAL A 46 0.41 1.97 -9.21
N GLY A 47 -0.70 1.39 -9.68
CA GLY A 47 -1.03 -0.01 -9.47
C GLY A 47 -0.46 -0.89 -10.57
N LEU A 48 0.18 -2.00 -10.19
CA LEU A 48 0.91 -2.93 -11.06
C LEU A 48 0.43 -4.37 -10.80
N PRO A 49 -0.86 -4.69 -11.02
CA PRO A 49 -1.38 -6.01 -10.72
C PRO A 49 -0.72 -7.08 -11.58
N ARG A 50 -0.34 -8.21 -10.98
CA ARG A 50 0.15 -9.41 -11.69
C ARG A 50 -0.98 -10.19 -12.35
N SER A 51 -1.65 -9.56 -13.31
CA SER A 51 -2.75 -10.16 -14.08
C SER A 51 -2.32 -11.27 -15.05
N ASP A 52 -1.01 -11.40 -15.27
CA ASP A 52 -0.38 -12.51 -15.97
C ASP A 52 -0.38 -13.81 -15.16
N LEU A 53 -0.38 -13.70 -13.82
CA LEU A 53 -0.33 -14.86 -12.93
C LEU A 53 -1.71 -15.45 -12.67
N LYS A 54 -1.77 -16.79 -12.64
CA LYS A 54 -2.95 -17.57 -12.27
C LYS A 54 -2.69 -18.30 -10.94
N VAL A 55 -2.56 -17.53 -9.87
CA VAL A 55 -2.25 -18.08 -8.54
C VAL A 55 -3.47 -18.75 -7.92
N THR A 56 -3.26 -19.92 -7.34
CA THR A 56 -4.25 -20.65 -6.54
C THR A 56 -3.72 -20.90 -5.14
N LEU A 57 -4.61 -20.93 -4.14
CA LEU A 57 -4.28 -21.30 -2.78
C LEU A 57 -5.50 -21.93 -2.10
N ASP A 58 -5.31 -23.09 -1.47
CA ASP A 58 -6.37 -23.85 -0.77
C ASP A 58 -7.66 -24.01 -1.62
N GLY A 59 -7.51 -24.25 -2.93
CA GLY A 59 -8.61 -24.43 -3.88
C GLY A 59 -9.25 -23.13 -4.39
N VAL A 60 -8.78 -21.96 -3.97
CA VAL A 60 -9.24 -20.64 -4.43
C VAL A 60 -8.29 -20.09 -5.48
N GLN A 61 -8.81 -19.72 -6.66
CA GLN A 61 -8.05 -18.89 -7.60
C GLN A 61 -8.05 -17.43 -7.13
N LEU A 62 -6.87 -16.88 -6.90
CA LEU A 62 -6.71 -15.53 -6.35
C LEU A 62 -6.88 -14.49 -7.46
N LYS A 63 -7.75 -13.51 -7.25
CA LYS A 63 -7.82 -12.32 -8.10
C LYS A 63 -6.61 -11.45 -7.81
N PRO A 64 -6.07 -10.71 -8.81
CA PRO A 64 -4.94 -9.82 -8.54
C PRO A 64 -5.20 -8.80 -7.43
N ALA A 65 -6.43 -8.28 -7.34
CA ALA A 65 -6.83 -7.34 -6.28
C ALA A 65 -6.87 -7.95 -4.86
N LEU A 66 -6.85 -9.28 -4.72
CA LEU A 66 -6.86 -9.93 -3.39
C LEU A 66 -5.47 -9.89 -2.75
N ALA A 67 -4.44 -10.28 -3.51
CA ALA A 67 -3.09 -10.47 -2.99
C ALA A 67 -1.95 -10.32 -4.01
N LEU A 68 -2.22 -10.05 -5.29
CA LEU A 68 -1.19 -10.00 -6.35
C LEU A 68 -1.02 -8.59 -6.93
N GLY A 69 -1.29 -7.58 -6.11
CA GLY A 69 -1.25 -6.18 -6.50
C GLY A 69 0.08 -5.54 -6.15
N SER A 70 1.05 -5.54 -7.07
CA SER A 70 2.23 -4.69 -6.91
C SER A 70 1.82 -3.22 -6.97
N TRP A 71 2.58 -2.35 -6.33
CA TRP A 71 2.34 -0.91 -6.40
C TRP A 71 3.60 -0.09 -6.15
N LEU A 72 3.59 1.14 -6.66
CA LEU A 72 4.58 2.17 -6.39
C LEU A 72 3.85 3.46 -6.03
N ALA A 73 4.28 4.13 -4.97
CA ALA A 73 3.73 5.42 -4.56
C ALA A 73 4.86 6.44 -4.45
N PHE A 74 4.72 7.54 -5.17
CA PHE A 74 5.63 8.67 -5.20
C PHE A 74 5.02 9.81 -4.39
N ARG A 75 5.80 10.37 -3.46
CA ARG A 75 5.45 11.56 -2.69
C ARG A 75 6.43 12.67 -2.98
N ALA A 76 5.93 13.85 -3.35
CA ALA A 76 6.75 15.04 -3.49
C ALA A 76 7.34 15.45 -2.13
N MET A 77 8.65 15.74 -2.09
CA MET A 77 9.38 16.14 -0.88
C MET A 77 9.86 17.60 -0.93
N GLY A 78 9.47 18.35 -1.98
CA GLY A 78 10.00 19.69 -2.28
C GLY A 78 11.24 19.62 -3.17
N ASP A 79 11.69 20.77 -3.69
CA ASP A 79 12.94 20.90 -4.46
C ASP A 79 13.17 19.89 -5.61
N ARG A 80 12.08 19.46 -6.26
CA ARG A 80 12.07 18.41 -7.30
C ARG A 80 12.53 17.03 -6.82
N ASP A 81 12.57 16.84 -5.50
CA ASP A 81 12.81 15.56 -4.85
C ASP A 81 11.50 14.83 -4.60
N ALA A 82 11.55 13.51 -4.64
CA ALA A 82 10.44 12.65 -4.30
C ALA A 82 10.94 11.43 -3.52
N MET A 83 10.11 11.00 -2.56
CA MET A 83 10.21 9.69 -1.96
C MET A 83 9.38 8.71 -2.80
N VAL A 84 9.91 7.53 -3.08
CA VAL A 84 9.13 6.42 -3.62
C VAL A 84 9.16 5.26 -2.65
N MET A 85 8.01 4.64 -2.41
CA MET A 85 7.89 3.36 -1.72
C MET A 85 7.08 2.40 -2.59
N GLY A 86 7.28 1.10 -2.39
CA GLY A 86 6.56 0.10 -3.15
C GLY A 86 6.54 -1.27 -2.51
N ASP A 87 5.72 -2.12 -3.11
CA ASP A 87 5.63 -3.56 -2.89
C ASP A 87 5.52 -4.22 -4.25
N LEU A 88 6.49 -5.08 -4.58
CA LEU A 88 6.57 -5.78 -5.86
C LEU A 88 6.27 -7.27 -5.67
N VAL A 89 5.21 -7.74 -6.31
CA VAL A 89 4.84 -9.16 -6.38
C VAL A 89 5.65 -9.84 -7.50
N LEU A 90 6.49 -10.78 -7.10
CA LEU A 90 7.44 -11.48 -7.96
C LEU A 90 7.27 -12.99 -7.80
N THR A 91 7.52 -13.74 -8.87
CA THR A 91 7.76 -15.19 -8.78
C THR A 91 9.18 -15.43 -8.28
N GLU A 92 9.46 -16.62 -7.75
CA GLU A 92 10.81 -16.98 -7.26
C GLU A 92 11.93 -16.72 -8.30
N ARG A 93 11.63 -16.93 -9.58
CA ARG A 93 12.58 -16.73 -10.69
C ARG A 93 12.84 -15.25 -10.99
N GLU A 94 11.91 -14.37 -10.65
CA GLU A 94 12.00 -12.93 -10.92
C GLU A 94 12.70 -12.17 -9.78
N VAL A 95 12.72 -12.71 -8.55
CA VAL A 95 13.27 -12.04 -7.35
C VAL A 95 14.68 -11.49 -7.59
N ASN A 96 15.66 -12.35 -7.89
CA ASN A 96 17.06 -11.93 -7.96
C ASN A 96 17.36 -11.00 -9.16
N PRO A 97 16.82 -11.25 -10.38
CA PRO A 97 16.98 -10.31 -11.49
C PRO A 97 16.43 -8.91 -11.17
N VAL A 98 15.22 -8.83 -10.60
CA VAL A 98 14.59 -7.56 -10.24
C VAL A 98 15.38 -6.85 -9.14
N MET A 99 15.74 -7.56 -8.07
CA MET A 99 16.57 -7.03 -6.98
C MET A 99 17.88 -6.42 -7.48
N SER A 100 18.56 -7.12 -8.40
CA SER A 100 19.82 -6.64 -8.97
C SER A 100 19.62 -5.32 -9.72
N LYS A 101 18.56 -5.22 -10.54
CA LYS A 101 18.23 -3.99 -11.28
C LYS A 101 17.82 -2.83 -10.38
N LEU A 102 17.11 -3.10 -9.29
CA LEU A 102 16.78 -2.09 -8.28
C LEU A 102 18.04 -1.51 -7.66
N ILE A 103 18.96 -2.35 -7.19
CA ILE A 103 20.22 -1.93 -6.56
C ILE A 103 21.10 -1.17 -7.55
N GLU A 104 21.26 -1.65 -8.78
CA GLU A 104 21.99 -0.94 -9.86
C GLU A 104 21.40 0.46 -10.13
N GLY A 105 20.07 0.59 -10.03
CA GLY A 105 19.34 1.84 -10.20
C GLY A 105 19.32 2.75 -8.97
N GLY A 106 19.97 2.37 -7.87
CA GLY A 106 19.97 3.13 -6.61
C GLY A 106 18.65 3.03 -5.84
N ILE A 107 17.81 2.03 -6.13
CA ILE A 107 16.59 1.75 -5.38
C ILE A 107 16.90 0.75 -4.26
N GLY A 108 16.61 1.13 -3.02
CA GLY A 108 16.79 0.28 -1.85
C GLY A 108 15.73 -0.82 -1.78
N VAL A 109 16.14 -2.01 -1.36
CA VAL A 109 15.23 -3.10 -0.98
C VAL A 109 15.15 -3.15 0.53
N THR A 110 13.95 -3.00 1.07
CA THR A 110 13.71 -2.91 2.52
C THR A 110 13.18 -4.22 3.11
N ALA A 111 12.55 -5.06 2.28
CA ALA A 111 12.13 -6.40 2.67
C ALA A 111 11.97 -7.33 1.45
N LEU A 112 12.11 -8.63 1.69
CA LEU A 112 11.69 -9.70 0.80
C LEU A 112 11.02 -10.77 1.66
N HIS A 113 9.75 -11.08 1.40
CA HIS A 113 8.98 -12.04 2.20
C HIS A 113 7.81 -12.62 1.40
N ASN A 114 7.05 -13.51 2.05
CA ASN A 114 5.80 -14.04 1.51
C ASN A 114 4.59 -13.32 2.13
N HIS A 115 3.48 -13.25 1.40
CA HIS A 115 2.16 -12.94 1.98
C HIS A 115 1.38 -14.23 2.25
N LEU A 116 1.68 -15.29 1.50
CA LEU A 116 0.93 -16.54 1.43
C LEU A 116 1.90 -17.72 1.65
N LEU A 117 1.45 -18.83 2.26
CA LEU A 117 2.34 -19.96 2.57
C LEU A 117 2.38 -21.06 1.49
N ARG A 118 1.30 -21.21 0.72
CA ARG A 118 1.07 -22.37 -0.16
C ARG A 118 0.49 -21.96 -1.52
N SER A 119 0.86 -20.77 -2.00
CA SER A 119 0.39 -20.30 -3.30
C SER A 119 1.07 -21.07 -4.41
N GLU A 120 0.31 -21.39 -5.46
CA GLU A 120 0.83 -22.00 -6.68
C GLU A 120 0.39 -21.17 -7.91
N PRO A 121 1.33 -20.59 -8.68
CA PRO A 121 2.77 -20.55 -8.40
C PRO A 121 3.10 -19.75 -7.14
N VAL A 122 4.26 -20.05 -6.55
CA VAL A 122 4.79 -19.31 -5.39
C VAL A 122 5.02 -17.85 -5.76
N THR A 123 4.62 -16.95 -4.86
CA THR A 123 4.82 -15.51 -4.98
C THR A 123 5.57 -14.96 -3.78
N MET A 124 6.49 -14.05 -4.05
CA MET A 124 7.29 -13.29 -3.10
C MET A 124 7.01 -11.80 -3.28
N TYR A 125 7.21 -11.04 -2.23
CA TYR A 125 6.86 -9.64 -2.11
C TYR A 125 8.10 -8.87 -1.68
N MET A 126 8.46 -7.87 -2.48
CA MET A 126 9.68 -7.11 -2.30
C MET A 126 9.34 -5.64 -2.06
N HIS A 127 9.61 -5.18 -0.84
CA HIS A 127 9.45 -3.78 -0.50
C HIS A 127 10.65 -2.97 -0.94
N VAL A 128 10.37 -1.80 -1.50
CA VAL A 128 11.37 -0.91 -2.07
C VAL A 128 11.21 0.52 -1.55
N THR A 129 12.33 1.23 -1.45
CA THR A 129 12.34 2.67 -1.12
C THR A 129 13.45 3.40 -1.89
N ALA A 130 13.23 4.67 -2.22
CA ALA A 130 14.27 5.55 -2.72
C ALA A 130 13.88 7.03 -2.60
N HIS A 131 14.87 7.91 -2.67
CA HIS A 131 14.73 9.36 -2.75
C HIS A 131 15.49 9.90 -3.95
N GLY A 132 15.00 10.99 -4.54
CA GLY A 132 15.64 11.64 -5.68
C GLY A 132 14.66 12.23 -6.69
N ASP A 133 15.18 12.55 -7.87
CA ASP A 133 14.39 13.01 -9.00
C ASP A 133 13.32 11.96 -9.39
N PRO A 134 12.02 12.30 -9.38
CA PRO A 134 10.95 11.33 -9.54
C PRO A 134 10.95 10.64 -10.91
N VAL A 135 11.41 11.31 -11.96
CA VAL A 135 11.48 10.73 -13.31
C VAL A 135 12.64 9.73 -13.41
N LYS A 136 13.79 10.04 -12.82
CA LYS A 136 14.92 9.10 -12.71
C LYS A 136 14.55 7.87 -11.88
N LEU A 137 13.89 8.07 -10.74
CA LEU A 137 13.39 6.97 -9.91
C LEU A 137 12.44 6.06 -10.70
N ALA A 138 11.46 6.66 -11.39
CA ALA A 138 10.54 5.92 -12.26
C ALA A 138 11.24 5.15 -13.39
N THR A 139 12.30 5.72 -13.97
CA THR A 139 13.11 5.07 -15.02
C THR A 139 13.87 3.85 -14.46
N ALA A 140 14.46 3.97 -13.26
CA ALA A 140 15.13 2.85 -12.60
C ALA A 140 14.15 1.73 -12.25
N LEU A 141 12.97 2.09 -11.71
CA LEU A 141 11.89 1.17 -11.42
C LEU A 141 11.37 0.47 -12.68
N HIS A 142 11.23 1.19 -13.79
CA HIS A 142 10.88 0.59 -15.09
C HIS A 142 11.89 -0.48 -15.51
N ALA A 143 13.19 -0.18 -15.44
CA ALA A 143 14.24 -1.13 -15.80
C ALA A 143 14.21 -2.41 -14.95
N ALA A 144 13.86 -2.29 -13.66
CA ALA A 144 13.65 -3.45 -12.79
C ALA A 144 12.38 -4.23 -13.16
N LEU A 145 11.27 -3.54 -13.46
CA LEU A 145 10.03 -4.20 -13.87
C LEU A 145 10.16 -4.95 -15.21
N GLN A 146 11.00 -4.46 -16.13
CA GLN A 146 11.28 -5.11 -17.43
C GLN A 146 11.97 -6.47 -17.33
N VAL A 147 12.60 -6.78 -16.19
CA VAL A 147 13.17 -8.12 -15.93
C VAL A 147 12.22 -9.01 -15.13
N SER A 148 10.93 -8.66 -15.11
CA SER A 148 9.82 -9.46 -14.57
C SER A 148 8.71 -9.64 -15.60
N GLY A 149 7.72 -10.49 -15.28
CA GLY A 149 6.49 -10.64 -16.06
C GLY A 149 5.42 -9.57 -15.78
N THR A 150 5.72 -8.55 -14.96
CA THR A 150 4.73 -7.53 -14.54
C THR A 150 4.12 -6.81 -15.76
N PRO A 151 2.80 -6.85 -15.95
CA PRO A 151 2.15 -6.16 -17.07
C PRO A 151 2.20 -4.64 -16.94
N LEU A 152 2.97 -3.97 -17.82
CA LEU A 152 3.10 -2.51 -17.83
C LEU A 152 2.10 -1.81 -18.75
N LEU A 153 1.54 -2.53 -19.72
CA LEU A 153 0.53 -1.97 -20.61
C LEU A 153 -0.72 -1.57 -19.83
N ASP A 154 -1.31 -0.45 -20.22
CA ASP A 154 -2.61 -0.03 -19.69
C ASP A 154 -3.65 -1.09 -20.05
N SER A 155 -4.22 -1.69 -19.01
CA SER A 155 -5.40 -2.53 -19.17
C SER A 155 -6.63 -1.63 -19.16
N PRO A 156 -7.69 -1.98 -19.90
CA PRO A 156 -8.96 -1.30 -19.75
C PRO A 156 -9.34 -1.24 -18.27
N PRO A 157 -9.89 -0.12 -17.77
CA PRO A 157 -10.33 -0.03 -16.39
C PRO A 157 -11.26 -1.21 -16.09
N ALA A 158 -10.97 -1.93 -15.01
CA ALA A 158 -11.81 -3.04 -14.58
C ALA A 158 -13.23 -2.51 -14.38
N ILE A 159 -14.20 -3.10 -15.08
CA ILE A 159 -15.61 -2.76 -14.88
C ILE A 159 -15.92 -3.10 -13.42
N SER A 160 -16.36 -2.11 -12.65
CA SER A 160 -16.85 -2.31 -11.29
C SER A 160 -18.06 -3.24 -11.35
N SER A 161 -17.82 -4.53 -11.16
CA SER A 161 -18.88 -5.51 -11.02
C SER A 161 -19.44 -5.46 -9.60
N ALA A 162 -20.75 -5.59 -9.49
CA ALA A 162 -21.36 -5.94 -8.20
C ALA A 162 -20.69 -7.23 -7.71
N ILE A 163 -20.31 -7.24 -6.42
CA ILE A 163 -19.78 -8.44 -5.78
C ILE A 163 -20.89 -9.11 -4.98
N ASP A 164 -20.84 -10.44 -4.92
CA ASP A 164 -21.72 -11.26 -4.09
C ASP A 164 -21.27 -11.19 -2.63
N LEU A 165 -21.47 -10.02 -2.02
CA LEU A 165 -21.05 -9.73 -0.65
C LEU A 165 -21.84 -8.56 -0.06
N ASP A 166 -22.35 -8.74 1.16
CA ASP A 166 -22.93 -7.63 1.93
C ASP A 166 -21.80 -6.77 2.53
N THR A 167 -21.32 -5.84 1.72
CA THR A 167 -20.25 -4.92 2.10
C THR A 167 -20.65 -3.98 3.25
N ALA A 168 -21.94 -3.65 3.38
CA ALA A 168 -22.42 -2.79 4.47
C ALA A 168 -22.38 -3.52 5.82
N ALA A 169 -22.70 -4.81 5.85
CA ALA A 169 -22.53 -5.62 7.06
C ALA A 169 -21.06 -5.74 7.47
N ILE A 170 -20.14 -5.88 6.50
CA ILE A 170 -18.69 -5.87 6.77
C ILE A 170 -18.25 -4.51 7.32
N ASP A 171 -18.71 -3.41 6.73
CA ASP A 171 -18.39 -2.05 7.22
C ASP A 171 -18.85 -1.85 8.66
N GLN A 172 -20.06 -2.29 8.98
CA GLN A 172 -20.61 -2.20 10.33
C GLN A 172 -19.79 -3.04 11.32
N GLU A 173 -19.44 -4.28 10.95
CA GLU A 173 -18.69 -5.18 11.80
C GLU A 173 -17.25 -4.71 12.01
N LEU A 174 -16.59 -4.17 10.97
CA LEU A 174 -15.22 -3.66 11.08
C LEU A 174 -15.14 -2.22 11.59
N GLY A 175 -16.23 -1.45 11.51
CA GLY A 175 -16.25 -0.02 11.84
C GLY A 175 -15.50 0.88 10.84
N HIS A 176 -15.12 0.32 9.69
CA HIS A 176 -14.39 1.02 8.63
C HIS A 176 -14.97 0.66 7.28
N ARG A 177 -15.14 1.67 6.43
CA ARG A 177 -15.69 1.51 5.09
C ARG A 177 -14.63 1.09 4.08
N GLY A 178 -14.91 0.05 3.32
CA GLY A 178 -14.10 -0.41 2.19
C GLY A 178 -14.57 0.08 0.83
N LYS A 179 -13.90 -0.43 -0.22
CA LYS A 179 -14.23 -0.20 -1.63
C LYS A 179 -14.10 -1.49 -2.43
N VAL A 180 -14.96 -1.65 -3.43
CA VAL A 180 -14.85 -2.76 -4.39
C VAL A 180 -13.82 -2.40 -5.46
N ASN A 181 -12.87 -3.30 -5.69
CA ASN A 181 -11.86 -3.17 -6.74
C ASN A 181 -11.55 -4.56 -7.32
N GLY A 182 -11.62 -4.71 -8.64
CA GLY A 182 -11.33 -5.99 -9.29
C GLY A 182 -12.14 -7.19 -8.77
N GLY A 183 -13.37 -6.94 -8.28
CA GLY A 183 -14.22 -7.98 -7.68
C GLY A 183 -13.76 -8.46 -6.29
N VAL A 184 -12.99 -7.64 -5.57
CA VAL A 184 -12.55 -7.84 -4.18
C VAL A 184 -12.98 -6.62 -3.37
N TYR A 185 -13.48 -6.83 -2.16
CA TYR A 185 -13.75 -5.75 -1.21
C TYR A 185 -12.51 -5.45 -0.40
N GLN A 186 -12.00 -4.22 -0.47
CA GLN A 186 -10.74 -3.81 0.16
C GLN A 186 -11.03 -2.77 1.23
N VAL A 187 -10.60 -3.02 2.46
CA VAL A 187 -10.71 -2.12 3.60
C VAL A 187 -9.30 -1.66 3.97
N SER A 188 -9.12 -0.35 4.09
CA SER A 188 -7.87 0.29 4.49
C SER A 188 -8.09 1.00 5.80
N ILE A 189 -7.34 0.63 6.84
CA ILE A 189 -7.55 1.12 8.19
C ILE A 189 -6.28 1.83 8.69
N PRO A 190 -6.31 3.16 8.87
CA PRO A 190 -5.17 3.88 9.42
C PRO A 190 -4.82 3.49 10.85
N ARG A 191 -3.52 3.51 11.14
CA ARG A 191 -2.99 3.52 12.50
C ARG A 191 -3.40 4.79 13.24
N ALA A 192 -3.48 4.70 14.57
CA ALA A 192 -3.67 5.89 15.41
C ALA A 192 -2.42 6.78 15.44
N GLU A 193 -1.23 6.17 15.38
CA GLU A 193 0.05 6.86 15.35
C GLU A 193 0.37 7.40 13.95
N THR A 194 1.04 8.55 13.90
CA THR A 194 1.75 8.99 12.69
C THR A 194 2.94 8.08 12.48
N ILE A 195 2.97 7.42 11.32
CA ILE A 195 4.08 6.56 10.92
C ILE A 195 5.14 7.38 10.22
N LYS A 196 6.40 7.16 10.58
CA LYS A 196 7.57 7.75 9.92
C LYS A 196 8.55 6.67 9.47
N ASP A 197 9.36 6.96 8.48
CA ASP A 197 10.55 6.20 8.06
C ASP A 197 11.68 7.19 7.78
N GLY A 198 12.87 6.99 8.37
CA GLY A 198 13.97 7.95 8.29
C GLY A 198 13.60 9.37 8.80
N GLY A 199 12.61 9.46 9.70
CA GLY A 199 12.08 10.73 10.24
C GLY A 199 10.99 11.41 9.40
N MET A 200 10.72 10.93 8.19
CA MET A 200 9.71 11.48 7.26
C MET A 200 8.38 10.76 7.43
N ASP A 201 7.26 11.49 7.35
CA ASP A 201 5.94 10.87 7.46
C ASP A 201 5.68 9.91 6.29
N VAL A 202 5.10 8.75 6.59
CA VAL A 202 4.66 7.75 5.61
C VAL A 202 3.13 7.74 5.57
N PRO A 203 2.51 8.40 4.57
CA PRO A 203 1.05 8.40 4.41
C PRO A 203 0.50 6.98 4.21
N GLU A 204 -0.76 6.78 4.56
CA GLU A 204 -1.47 5.49 4.44
C GLU A 204 -1.32 4.86 3.06
N ALA A 205 -1.47 5.68 2.01
CA ALA A 205 -1.36 5.27 0.62
C ALA A 205 0.08 4.94 0.17
N MET A 206 1.05 4.99 1.09
CA MET A 206 2.43 4.49 0.92
C MET A 206 2.71 3.24 1.77
N GLY A 207 1.66 2.53 2.21
CA GLY A 207 1.79 1.20 2.82
C GLY A 207 1.87 1.21 4.35
N SER A 208 1.37 2.25 5.02
CA SER A 208 1.32 2.34 6.49
C SER A 208 -0.06 2.07 7.10
N ALA A 209 -1.08 1.82 6.26
CA ALA A 209 -2.40 1.40 6.71
C ALA A 209 -2.52 -0.12 6.76
N ILE A 210 -3.35 -0.62 7.69
CA ILE A 210 -3.77 -2.03 7.72
C ILE A 210 -4.64 -2.29 6.49
N ALA A 211 -4.32 -3.32 5.70
CA ALA A 211 -5.13 -3.75 4.57
C ALA A 211 -5.86 -5.05 4.89
N ILE A 212 -7.16 -5.10 4.59
CA ILE A 212 -7.98 -6.30 4.70
C ILE A 212 -8.80 -6.44 3.41
N ASN A 213 -8.58 -7.56 2.72
CA ASN A 213 -9.22 -7.84 1.44
C ASN A 213 -10.17 -9.03 1.56
N PHE A 214 -11.35 -8.95 0.96
CA PHE A 214 -12.36 -10.00 0.91
C PHE A 214 -12.68 -10.35 -0.55
N GLN A 215 -12.36 -11.58 -0.95
CA GLN A 215 -12.77 -12.13 -2.23
C GLN A 215 -13.91 -13.13 -2.02
N PRO A 216 -15.12 -12.89 -2.55
CA PRO A 216 -16.18 -13.89 -2.52
C PRO A 216 -15.73 -15.19 -3.20
N THR A 217 -15.98 -16.31 -2.55
CA THR A 217 -15.70 -17.66 -3.08
C THR A 217 -16.98 -18.48 -3.32
N GLY A 218 -18.15 -17.84 -3.17
CA GLY A 218 -19.47 -18.44 -3.32
C GLY A 218 -19.99 -19.09 -2.03
N ASN A 219 -21.30 -19.41 -2.01
CA ASN A 219 -21.99 -20.07 -0.90
C ASN A 219 -21.83 -19.34 0.46
N GLY A 220 -21.84 -18.01 0.45
CA GLY A 220 -21.66 -17.19 1.65
C GLY A 220 -20.23 -17.15 2.21
N LYS A 221 -19.26 -17.75 1.50
CA LYS A 221 -17.85 -17.77 1.91
C LYS A 221 -17.03 -16.69 1.24
N VAL A 222 -15.95 -16.31 1.93
CA VAL A 222 -14.95 -15.35 1.47
C VAL A 222 -13.55 -15.86 1.78
N ALA A 223 -12.65 -15.66 0.83
CA ALA A 223 -11.22 -15.68 1.10
C ALA A 223 -10.80 -14.30 1.62
N ILE A 224 -10.11 -14.26 2.75
CA ILE A 224 -9.52 -13.06 3.33
C ILE A 224 -8.00 -13.15 3.40
N THR A 225 -7.36 -12.02 3.14
CA THR A 225 -5.93 -11.80 3.36
C THR A 225 -5.64 -10.31 3.40
N GLY A 226 -4.40 -9.97 3.73
CA GLY A 226 -3.96 -8.61 3.95
C GLY A 226 -2.83 -8.62 4.98
N ASP A 227 -2.65 -7.50 5.65
CA ASP A 227 -1.60 -7.29 6.63
C ASP A 227 -2.04 -6.32 7.73
N PHE A 228 -1.70 -6.69 8.96
CA PHE A 228 -1.79 -5.78 10.10
C PHE A 228 -0.48 -5.04 10.27
N VAL A 229 -0.56 -3.72 10.49
CA VAL A 229 0.54 -2.86 10.88
C VAL A 229 0.52 -2.72 12.40
N LEU A 230 1.56 -3.20 13.08
CA LEU A 230 1.57 -3.42 14.52
C LEU A 230 2.80 -2.81 15.17
N ILE A 231 2.63 -2.27 16.38
CA ILE A 231 3.79 -2.02 17.25
C ILE A 231 4.15 -3.29 18.03
N ALA A 232 5.36 -3.34 18.60
CA ALA A 232 5.88 -4.52 19.31
C ALA A 232 4.91 -5.14 20.33
N SER A 233 4.19 -4.32 21.11
CA SER A 233 3.24 -4.80 22.12
C SER A 233 1.97 -5.42 21.56
N GLU A 234 1.63 -5.17 20.29
CA GLU A 234 0.40 -5.64 19.65
C GLU A 234 0.62 -6.97 18.89
N VAL A 235 1.86 -7.33 18.54
CA VAL A 235 2.19 -8.52 17.73
C VAL A 235 1.59 -9.81 18.30
N ASN A 236 1.96 -10.19 19.52
CA ASN A 236 1.50 -11.45 20.10
C ASN A 236 -0.01 -11.47 20.45
N PRO A 237 -0.61 -10.37 20.96
CA PRO A 237 -2.06 -10.25 21.09
C PRO A 237 -2.82 -10.48 19.77
N VAL A 238 -2.38 -9.84 18.68
CA VAL A 238 -3.00 -9.97 17.35
C VAL A 238 -2.82 -11.39 16.80
N LEU A 239 -1.62 -11.97 16.92
CA LEU A 239 -1.37 -13.36 16.53
C LEU A 239 -2.33 -14.31 17.23
N ARG A 240 -2.48 -14.20 18.56
CA ARG A 240 -3.43 -15.03 19.31
C ARG A 240 -4.86 -14.83 18.83
N ALA A 241 -5.32 -13.58 18.68
CA ALA A 241 -6.66 -13.28 18.24
C ALA A 241 -6.95 -13.86 16.83
N LEU A 242 -6.00 -13.80 15.90
CA LEU A 242 -6.13 -14.43 14.58
C LEU A 242 -6.29 -15.95 14.72
N ARG A 243 -5.41 -16.60 15.48
CA ARG A 243 -5.44 -18.05 15.68
C ARG A 243 -6.71 -18.54 16.39
N GLU A 244 -7.17 -17.84 17.41
CA GLU A 244 -8.40 -18.15 18.14
C GLU A 244 -9.65 -18.05 17.26
N ASN A 245 -9.62 -17.20 16.23
CA ASN A 245 -10.71 -17.03 15.26
C ASN A 245 -10.53 -17.88 14.00
N GLY A 246 -9.57 -18.82 13.99
CA GLY A 246 -9.35 -19.73 12.86
C GLY A 246 -8.75 -19.05 11.64
N ILE A 247 -8.05 -17.92 11.82
CA ILE A 247 -7.35 -17.19 10.76
C ILE A 247 -5.86 -17.53 10.84
N GLU A 248 -5.30 -18.01 9.74
CA GLU A 248 -3.89 -18.39 9.65
C GLU A 248 -3.01 -17.15 9.62
N VAL A 249 -1.93 -17.13 10.40
CA VAL A 249 -0.84 -16.15 10.26
C VAL A 249 0.16 -16.73 9.27
N THR A 250 0.46 -15.99 8.21
CA THR A 250 1.30 -16.44 7.10
C THR A 250 2.71 -15.84 7.12
N ALA A 251 2.89 -14.66 7.74
CA ALA A 251 4.19 -14.04 7.94
C ALA A 251 4.16 -13.00 9.08
N VAL A 252 5.32 -12.75 9.70
CA VAL A 252 5.57 -11.61 10.60
C VAL A 252 6.95 -11.04 10.26
N HIS A 253 7.03 -9.78 9.84
CA HIS A 253 8.27 -9.13 9.39
C HIS A 253 8.16 -7.60 9.46
N ASN A 254 9.05 -6.85 8.80
CA ASN A 254 9.03 -5.41 8.66
C ASN A 254 9.03 -4.99 7.18
N HIS A 255 8.38 -3.88 6.82
CA HIS A 255 8.44 -3.31 5.45
C HIS A 255 9.46 -2.18 5.34
N MET A 256 9.74 -1.48 6.44
CA MET A 256 10.66 -0.34 6.50
C MET A 256 11.91 -0.69 7.32
N LEU A 257 12.97 0.12 7.17
CA LEU A 257 14.23 -0.09 7.87
C LEU A 257 14.36 0.83 9.09
N ASP A 258 13.97 2.10 8.98
CA ASP A 258 14.18 3.16 9.97
C ASP A 258 12.86 3.78 10.46
N ASP A 259 11.88 2.92 10.69
CA ASP A 259 10.52 3.31 11.02
C ASP A 259 10.32 3.72 12.50
N ALA A 260 9.46 4.71 12.69
CA ALA A 260 9.09 5.23 14.00
C ALA A 260 7.56 5.44 14.08
N PRO A 261 6.86 4.82 15.05
CA PRO A 261 7.38 3.79 15.97
C PRO A 261 7.86 2.53 15.22
N ARG A 262 8.64 1.64 15.87
CA ARG A 262 9.01 0.37 15.24
C ARG A 262 7.77 -0.49 14.99
N LEU A 263 7.57 -0.84 13.74
CA LEU A 263 6.46 -1.56 13.15
C LEU A 263 6.84 -2.99 12.81
N PHE A 264 5.83 -3.84 12.90
CA PHE A 264 5.81 -5.22 12.47
C PHE A 264 4.57 -5.41 11.60
N PHE A 265 4.73 -6.09 10.49
CA PHE A 265 3.68 -6.41 9.55
C PHE A 265 3.33 -7.88 9.71
N MET A 266 2.04 -8.19 9.83
CA MET A 266 1.56 -9.55 10.03
C MET A 266 0.54 -9.91 8.95
N HIS A 267 0.93 -10.82 8.06
CA HIS A 267 0.03 -11.32 7.02
C HIS A 267 -0.80 -12.48 7.53
N PHE A 268 -1.97 -12.62 6.92
CA PHE A 268 -2.91 -13.65 7.28
C PHE A 268 -3.66 -14.24 6.09
N TRP A 269 -4.27 -15.41 6.29
CA TRP A 269 -5.12 -16.08 5.31
C TRP A 269 -6.27 -16.83 6.00
N ALA A 270 -7.46 -16.77 5.42
CA ALA A 270 -8.54 -17.71 5.71
C ALA A 270 -9.53 -17.77 4.54
N ASN A 271 -10.27 -18.88 4.42
CA ASN A 271 -11.42 -18.98 3.52
C ASN A 271 -12.58 -19.68 4.23
N ASP A 272 -13.60 -18.91 4.61
CA ASP A 272 -14.72 -19.41 5.42
C ASP A 272 -15.94 -18.49 5.31
N ASP A 273 -16.99 -18.77 6.08
CA ASP A 273 -18.19 -17.95 6.21
C ASP A 273 -17.85 -16.46 6.49
N VAL A 274 -18.49 -15.57 5.74
CA VAL A 274 -18.24 -14.12 5.81
C VAL A 274 -18.49 -13.54 7.21
N GLN A 275 -19.55 -13.96 7.89
CA GLN A 275 -19.91 -13.40 9.20
C GLN A 275 -18.93 -13.87 10.27
N LYS A 276 -18.51 -15.13 10.21
CA LYS A 276 -17.46 -15.67 11.09
C LYS A 276 -16.16 -14.89 10.92
N LEU A 277 -15.71 -14.70 9.68
CA LEU A 277 -14.46 -14.01 9.39
C LEU A 277 -14.50 -12.52 9.73
N ALA A 278 -15.61 -11.83 9.45
CA ALA A 278 -15.77 -10.42 9.82
C ALA A 278 -15.71 -10.21 11.34
N LYS A 279 -16.39 -11.05 12.13
CA LYS A 279 -16.32 -11.02 13.61
C LYS A 279 -14.93 -11.35 14.13
N GLY A 280 -14.25 -12.32 13.51
CA GLY A 280 -12.88 -12.66 13.85
C GLY A 280 -11.93 -11.48 13.63
N LEU A 281 -12.02 -10.83 12.46
CA LEU A 281 -11.24 -9.62 12.17
C LEU A 281 -11.58 -8.45 13.10
N ARG A 282 -12.84 -8.28 13.50
CA ARG A 282 -13.23 -7.31 14.54
C ARG A 282 -12.54 -7.59 15.87
N ALA A 283 -12.52 -8.84 16.33
CA ALA A 283 -11.81 -9.23 17.55
C ALA A 283 -10.31 -8.96 17.48
N VAL A 284 -9.71 -9.13 16.31
CA VAL A 284 -8.31 -8.81 16.05
C VAL A 284 -8.07 -7.29 16.07
N LEU A 285 -8.92 -6.49 15.40
CA LEU A 285 -8.82 -5.02 15.39
C LEU A 285 -8.92 -4.42 16.80
N ASN A 286 -9.66 -5.04 17.72
CA ASN A 286 -9.70 -4.62 19.12
C ASN A 286 -8.34 -4.71 19.86
N GLN A 287 -7.36 -5.42 19.29
CA GLN A 287 -5.99 -5.53 19.82
C GLN A 287 -5.03 -4.50 19.20
N VAL A 288 -5.52 -3.62 18.32
CA VAL A 288 -4.72 -2.73 17.47
C VAL A 288 -5.19 -1.29 17.64
N LYS A 289 -4.25 -0.34 17.80
CA LYS A 289 -4.62 1.08 17.83
C LYS A 289 -4.81 1.63 16.42
N VAL A 290 -6.07 1.81 16.04
CA VAL A 290 -6.46 2.41 14.75
C VAL A 290 -6.96 3.84 14.95
N ALA A 291 -6.87 4.67 13.91
CA ALA A 291 -7.45 6.00 13.95
C ALA A 291 -8.98 5.88 14.09
N LYS A 292 -9.58 6.81 14.85
CA LYS A 292 -11.03 6.83 15.04
C LYS A 292 -11.69 7.35 13.75
N THR A 293 -12.76 6.66 13.34
CA THR A 293 -13.65 7.05 12.24
C THR A 293 -14.63 8.14 12.63
#